data_AF-A0A0N0NPV0-F1
#
_entry.id   AF-A0A0N0NPV0-F1
#
_cell.length_a   1.000
_cell.length_b   1.000
_cell.length_c   1.000
_cell.angle_alpha   90.00
_cell.angle_beta   90.00
_cell.angle_gamma   90.00
#
_symmetry.space_group_name_H-M   'P 1'
#
loop_
_entity.id
_entity.type
_entity.pdbx_description
1 polymer ?
#
loop_
_entity_poly.entity_id
_entity_poly.type
_entity_poly.pdbx_seq_one_letter_code
_entity_poly.pdbx_strand_id
1 'polypeptide(L)'
;MDALQSMESYLSTRPRSFPSIVSGIEWHVRSRTIRNTTSARISVPPLLMPNPSPNTAPSAAYTWRTSLTATRPFWSAWFTSLSSKFLNTPGPGKLLILAGTDRLDKELMIGQMQGKYQLQVFPESGHFVHEDCAGKTAMVVADFYRRNERGGLVLPPKVDDLIRMGKVKGTVGGTGTAQTGAARGADANGRATGSRAEDAAAMDAAKQR
;
A
#
# COMPACT_ATOMS: atom_id res chain seq x y z
N MET A 1 -12.26 10.97 5.90
CA MET A 1 -12.97 11.50 7.10
C MET A 1 -13.71 10.39 7.83
N ASP A 2 -14.30 9.43 7.11
CA ASP A 2 -15.11 8.33 7.66
C ASP A 2 -14.38 7.47 8.73
N ALA A 3 -13.06 7.29 8.59
CA ALA A 3 -12.26 6.58 9.59
C ALA A 3 -12.28 7.23 10.98
N LEU A 4 -12.38 8.58 11.07
CA LEU A 4 -12.40 9.29 12.35
C LEU A 4 -13.72 9.13 13.10
N GLN A 5 -14.84 9.04 12.37
CA GLN A 5 -16.16 8.82 12.96
C GLN A 5 -16.23 7.47 13.68
N SER A 6 -15.57 6.45 13.13
CA SER A 6 -15.48 5.13 13.78
C SER A 6 -14.69 5.15 15.10
N MET A 7 -13.72 6.07 15.24
CA MET A 7 -12.88 6.15 16.43
C MET A 7 -13.62 6.73 17.63
N GLU A 8 -14.47 7.73 17.42
CA GLU A 8 -15.28 8.31 18.50
C GLU A 8 -16.28 7.30 19.05
N SER A 9 -16.92 6.52 18.17
CA SER A 9 -17.79 5.40 18.56
C SER A 9 -17.01 4.34 19.35
N TYR A 10 -15.80 3.98 18.92
CA TYR A 10 -14.98 3.02 19.65
C TYR A 10 -14.63 3.52 21.06
N LEU A 11 -14.21 4.78 21.21
CA LEU A 11 -13.84 5.33 22.51
C LEU A 11 -15.00 5.43 23.49
N SER A 12 -16.23 5.59 23.02
CA SER A 12 -17.41 5.65 23.89
C SER A 12 -17.79 4.28 24.48
N THR A 13 -17.49 3.18 23.76
CA THR A 13 -17.73 1.81 24.24
C THR A 13 -16.73 1.34 25.29
N ARG A 14 -15.64 2.08 25.47
CA ARG A 14 -14.51 1.69 26.32
C ARG A 14 -14.82 1.93 27.79
N PRO A 15 -14.65 0.92 28.67
CA PRO A 15 -14.75 1.10 30.12
C PRO A 15 -13.80 2.19 30.57
N ARG A 16 -14.24 3.05 31.51
CA ARG A 16 -13.39 4.12 32.06
C ARG A 16 -12.26 3.57 32.94
N SER A 17 -12.48 2.41 33.54
CA SER A 17 -11.60 1.78 34.50
C SER A 17 -11.80 0.27 34.52
N PHE A 18 -10.86 -0.43 35.14
CA PHE A 18 -10.87 -1.88 35.31
C PHE A 18 -10.56 -2.28 36.77
N PRO A 19 -11.16 -3.37 37.28
CA PRO A 19 -10.81 -3.91 38.60
C PRO A 19 -9.41 -4.53 38.64
N SER A 20 -8.92 -5.07 37.52
CA SER A 20 -7.61 -5.72 37.43
C SER A 20 -7.04 -5.68 36.02
N ILE A 21 -5.74 -5.89 35.87
CA ILE A 21 -5.09 -6.04 34.55
C ILE A 21 -5.73 -7.18 33.76
N VAL A 22 -6.05 -8.30 34.44
CA VAL A 22 -6.70 -9.47 33.83
C VAL A 22 -8.05 -9.09 33.22
N SER A 23 -8.89 -8.34 33.93
CA SER A 23 -10.17 -7.86 33.41
C SER A 23 -10.01 -6.94 32.20
N GLY A 24 -8.93 -6.15 32.15
CA GLY A 24 -8.57 -5.34 30.99
C GLY A 24 -8.21 -6.20 29.78
N ILE A 25 -7.41 -7.25 29.98
CA ILE A 25 -7.05 -8.22 28.92
C ILE A 25 -8.30 -8.92 28.39
N GLU A 26 -9.16 -9.42 29.29
CA GLU A 26 -10.42 -10.09 28.92
C GLU A 26 -11.34 -9.16 28.14
N TRP A 27 -11.43 -7.89 28.51
CA TRP A 27 -12.22 -6.92 27.76
C TRP A 27 -11.74 -6.77 26.32
N HIS A 28 -10.42 -6.65 26.08
CA HIS A 28 -9.86 -6.52 24.72
C HIS A 28 -10.12 -7.75 23.84
N VAL A 29 -10.07 -8.95 24.44
CA VAL A 29 -10.36 -10.22 23.74
C VAL A 29 -11.86 -10.33 23.46
N ARG A 30 -12.71 -10.05 24.45
CA ARG A 30 -14.17 -10.13 24.33
C ARG A 30 -14.75 -9.10 23.37
N SER A 31 -14.22 -7.88 23.35
CA SER A 31 -14.59 -6.83 22.40
C SER A 31 -14.07 -7.11 20.98
N ARG A 32 -13.23 -8.14 20.81
CA ARG A 32 -12.51 -8.46 19.57
C ARG A 32 -11.64 -7.32 19.06
N THR A 33 -11.20 -6.42 19.95
CA THR A 33 -10.21 -5.38 19.64
C THR A 33 -8.87 -6.03 19.29
N ILE A 34 -8.44 -6.97 20.14
CA ILE A 34 -7.28 -7.85 19.93
C ILE A 34 -7.81 -9.28 19.99
N ARG A 35 -7.72 -10.01 18.88
CA ARG A 35 -8.19 -11.40 18.77
C ARG A 35 -7.17 -12.39 19.33
N ASN A 36 -5.89 -12.07 19.23
CA ASN A 36 -4.81 -12.92 19.76
C ASN A 36 -4.64 -12.75 21.27
N THR A 37 -5.09 -13.73 22.05
CA THR A 37 -5.00 -13.73 23.51
C THR A 37 -3.56 -13.67 24.03
N THR A 38 -2.62 -14.34 23.36
CA THR A 38 -1.21 -14.30 23.76
C THR A 38 -0.63 -12.90 23.57
N SER A 39 -0.96 -12.24 22.45
CA SER A 39 -0.55 -10.85 22.21
C SER A 39 -1.16 -9.91 23.24
N ALA A 40 -2.47 -10.02 23.49
CA ALA A 40 -3.19 -9.17 24.45
C ALA A 40 -2.59 -9.24 25.87
N ARG A 41 -2.14 -10.41 26.31
CA ARG A 41 -1.48 -10.59 27.63
C ARG A 41 -0.18 -9.80 27.75
N ILE A 42 0.48 -9.49 26.64
CA ILE A 42 1.75 -8.74 26.60
C ILE A 42 1.49 -7.26 26.33
N SER A 43 0.60 -6.93 25.39
CA SER A 43 0.37 -5.56 24.91
C SER A 43 -0.59 -4.74 25.79
N VAL A 44 -1.55 -5.36 26.47
CA VAL A 44 -2.55 -4.64 27.27
C VAL A 44 -2.03 -4.10 28.61
N PRO A 45 -1.24 -4.83 29.42
CA PRO A 45 -0.76 -4.32 30.71
C PRO A 45 -0.13 -2.92 30.67
N PRO A 46 0.76 -2.56 29.71
CA PRO A 46 1.35 -1.23 29.66
C PRO A 46 0.38 -0.11 29.27
N LEU A 47 -0.81 -0.44 28.75
CA LEU A 47 -1.88 0.53 28.45
C LEU A 47 -2.66 0.97 29.69
N LEU A 48 -2.52 0.23 30.80
CA LEU A 48 -3.22 0.48 32.05
C LEU A 48 -2.24 0.99 33.11
N MET A 49 -2.74 1.85 34.00
CA MET A 49 -1.99 2.32 35.17
C MET A 49 -2.85 2.21 36.42
N PRO A 50 -2.24 1.98 37.60
CA PRO A 50 -2.96 2.05 38.87
C PRO A 50 -3.63 3.41 39.01
N ASN A 51 -4.87 3.40 39.48
CA ASN A 51 -5.61 4.62 39.73
C ASN A 51 -4.96 5.38 40.91
N PRO A 52 -4.53 6.65 40.74
CA PRO A 52 -3.86 7.40 41.79
C PRO A 52 -4.81 7.84 42.92
N SER A 53 -6.12 7.71 42.75
CA SER A 53 -7.10 8.12 43.78
C SER A 53 -7.34 7.00 44.80
N PRO A 54 -6.97 7.20 46.08
CA PRO A 54 -7.02 6.17 47.12
C PRO A 54 -8.44 5.79 47.58
N ASN A 55 -9.47 6.54 47.17
CA ASN A 55 -10.87 6.31 47.55
C ASN A 55 -11.70 5.64 46.45
N THR A 56 -11.03 5.08 45.44
CA THR A 56 -11.73 4.48 44.31
C THR A 56 -12.25 3.10 44.68
N ALA A 57 -13.52 2.81 44.34
CA ALA A 57 -14.11 1.49 44.52
C ALA A 57 -13.21 0.38 43.93
N PRO A 58 -13.23 -0.85 44.49
CA PRO A 58 -12.40 -1.97 44.00
C PRO A 58 -12.56 -2.26 42.50
N SER A 59 -13.71 -1.87 41.93
CA SER A 59 -14.05 -1.99 40.52
C SER A 59 -13.28 -1.03 39.58
N ALA A 60 -12.55 -0.05 40.12
CA ALA A 60 -11.87 1.00 39.35
C ALA A 60 -10.39 1.19 39.75
N ALA A 61 -9.74 0.10 40.13
CA ALA A 61 -8.33 0.05 40.53
C ALA A 61 -7.34 0.43 39.42
N TYR A 62 -7.70 0.23 38.14
CA TYR A 62 -6.87 0.55 36.98
C TYR A 62 -7.59 1.50 36.04
N THR A 63 -6.85 2.44 35.45
CA THR A 63 -7.34 3.38 34.43
C THR A 63 -6.46 3.33 33.18
N TRP A 64 -6.94 3.88 32.08
CA TRP A 64 -6.15 4.02 30.87
C TRP A 64 -4.97 4.97 31.11
N ARG A 65 -3.78 4.54 30.71
CA ARG A 65 -2.57 5.34 30.81
C ARG A 65 -2.64 6.65 30.03
N THR A 66 -3.32 6.62 28.88
CA THR A 66 -3.41 7.78 27.99
C THR A 66 -4.86 8.10 27.67
N SER A 67 -5.25 9.36 27.88
CA SER A 67 -6.55 9.88 27.45
C SER A 67 -6.52 10.19 25.96
N LEU A 68 -6.95 9.22 25.14
CA LEU A 68 -6.98 9.42 23.69
C LEU A 68 -7.94 10.54 23.26
N THR A 69 -9.01 10.77 24.03
CA THR A 69 -9.96 11.87 23.80
C THR A 69 -9.29 13.24 23.82
N ALA A 70 -8.24 13.42 24.64
CA ALA A 70 -7.49 14.68 24.69
C ALA A 70 -6.76 14.98 23.36
N THR A 71 -6.47 13.95 22.57
CA THR A 71 -5.78 14.10 21.27
C THR A 71 -6.74 14.36 20.10
N ARG A 72 -8.06 14.35 20.34
CA ARG A 72 -9.10 14.54 19.32
C ARG A 72 -8.88 15.76 18.41
N PRO A 73 -8.48 16.95 18.92
CA PRO A 73 -8.26 18.12 18.07
C PRO A 73 -7.19 17.91 16.99
N PHE A 74 -6.26 16.97 17.19
CA PHE A 74 -5.14 16.72 16.28
C PHE A 74 -5.44 15.67 15.22
N TRP A 75 -6.50 14.87 15.38
CA TRP A 75 -6.75 13.72 14.52
C TRP A 75 -6.98 14.12 13.06
N SER A 76 -7.73 15.19 12.80
CA SER A 76 -7.95 15.69 11.44
C SER A 76 -6.63 15.96 10.71
N ALA A 77 -5.68 16.58 11.39
CA ALA A 77 -4.36 16.89 10.85
C ALA A 77 -3.52 15.63 10.54
N TRP A 78 -3.66 14.56 11.32
CA TRP A 78 -2.93 13.29 11.09
C TRP A 78 -3.35 12.58 9.81
N PHE A 79 -4.65 12.63 9.46
CA PHE A 79 -5.20 11.91 8.31
C PHE A 79 -5.34 12.78 7.05
N THR A 80 -5.29 14.11 7.18
CA THR A 80 -5.40 15.01 6.03
C THR A 80 -4.22 14.79 5.07
N SER A 81 -4.56 14.44 3.82
CA SER A 81 -3.61 14.14 2.74
C SER A 81 -2.65 12.98 3.02
N LEU A 82 -2.98 12.08 3.96
CA LEU A 82 -2.12 10.94 4.29
C LEU A 82 -1.89 10.03 3.07
N SER A 83 -2.95 9.74 2.32
CA SER A 83 -2.90 8.88 1.12
C SER A 83 -2.01 9.47 0.02
N SER A 84 -2.22 10.73 -0.35
CA SER A 84 -1.34 11.46 -1.27
C SER A 84 0.11 11.48 -0.79
N LYS A 85 0.38 11.75 0.50
CA LYS A 85 1.74 11.73 1.07
C LYS A 85 2.37 10.34 0.97
N PHE A 86 1.64 9.29 1.30
CA PHE A 86 2.09 7.91 1.17
C PHE A 86 2.45 7.58 -0.28
N LEU A 87 1.57 7.89 -1.24
CA LEU A 87 1.81 7.58 -2.66
C LEU A 87 3.02 8.33 -3.24
N ASN A 88 3.20 9.60 -2.85
CA ASN A 88 4.26 10.47 -3.33
C ASN A 88 5.59 10.32 -2.57
N THR A 89 5.66 9.49 -1.54
CA THR A 89 6.91 9.25 -0.81
C THR A 89 7.95 8.61 -1.74
N PRO A 90 9.17 9.19 -1.87
CA PRO A 90 10.24 8.60 -2.67
C PRO A 90 10.78 7.36 -1.95
N GLY A 91 10.93 6.25 -2.67
CA GLY A 91 11.46 5.02 -2.09
C GLY A 91 11.38 3.81 -3.03
N PRO A 92 12.13 2.73 -2.71
CA PRO A 92 12.25 1.55 -3.56
C PRO A 92 10.98 0.70 -3.63
N GLY A 93 10.07 0.84 -2.67
CA GLY A 93 8.78 0.17 -2.65
C GLY A 93 7.92 0.68 -1.50
N LYS A 94 6.61 0.46 -1.57
CA LYS A 94 5.65 0.80 -0.52
C LYS A 94 4.78 -0.41 -0.22
N LEU A 95 4.48 -0.65 1.05
CA LEU A 95 3.65 -1.76 1.52
C LEU A 95 2.49 -1.22 2.34
N LEU A 96 1.27 -1.66 2.02
CA LEU A 96 0.07 -1.39 2.79
C LEU A 96 -0.58 -2.71 3.19
N ILE A 97 -0.80 -2.91 4.49
CA ILE A 97 -1.47 -4.10 5.04
C ILE A 97 -2.80 -3.66 5.63
N LEU A 98 -3.90 -4.27 5.19
CA LEU A 98 -5.25 -3.96 5.65
C LEU A 98 -5.94 -5.18 6.23
N ALA A 99 -6.82 -4.97 7.21
CA ALA A 99 -7.73 -6.02 7.69
C ALA A 99 -8.92 -6.25 6.74
N GLY A 100 -9.21 -5.31 5.84
CA GLY A 100 -10.30 -5.40 4.86
C GLY A 100 -10.17 -4.29 3.81
N THR A 101 -10.74 -4.50 2.62
CA THR A 101 -10.64 -3.57 1.48
C THR A 101 -11.60 -2.39 1.55
N ASP A 102 -12.60 -2.44 2.44
CA ASP A 102 -13.67 -1.43 2.58
C ASP A 102 -13.16 -0.06 3.04
N ARG A 103 -11.86 0.06 3.35
CA ARG A 103 -11.21 1.25 3.91
C ARG A 103 -10.29 1.97 2.93
N LEU A 104 -10.21 1.53 1.67
CA LEU A 104 -9.40 2.20 0.66
C LEU A 104 -10.13 3.44 0.16
N ASP A 105 -9.47 4.60 0.25
CA ASP A 105 -9.97 5.82 -0.36
C ASP A 105 -9.70 5.84 -1.88
N LYS A 106 -10.31 6.81 -2.58
CA LYS A 106 -10.19 6.93 -4.04
C LYS A 106 -8.73 7.06 -4.50
N GLU A 107 -7.89 7.77 -3.76
CA GLU A 107 -6.47 7.96 -4.12
C GLU A 107 -5.70 6.64 -4.01
N LEU A 108 -5.88 5.90 -2.91
CA LEU A 108 -5.23 4.60 -2.70
C LEU A 108 -5.76 3.54 -3.69
N MET A 109 -7.04 3.57 -4.06
CA MET A 109 -7.58 2.71 -5.11
C MET A 109 -6.89 3.00 -6.46
N ILE A 110 -6.78 4.26 -6.86
CA ILE A 110 -6.07 4.64 -8.10
C ILE A 110 -4.60 4.23 -8.01
N GLY A 111 -3.94 4.49 -6.88
CA GLY A 111 -2.55 4.11 -6.67
C GLY A 111 -2.31 2.61 -6.74
N GLN A 112 -3.26 1.81 -6.25
CA GLN A 112 -3.21 0.35 -6.33
C GLN A 112 -3.36 -0.13 -7.77
N MET A 113 -4.33 0.42 -8.51
CA MET A 113 -4.54 0.09 -9.93
C MET A 113 -3.34 0.49 -10.81
N GLN A 114 -2.58 1.50 -10.40
CA GLN A 114 -1.34 1.93 -11.05
C GLN A 114 -0.10 1.14 -10.58
N GLY A 115 -0.24 0.19 -9.65
CA GLY A 115 0.90 -0.59 -9.13
C GLY A 115 1.90 0.22 -8.30
N LYS A 116 1.48 1.35 -7.71
CA LYS A 116 2.38 2.26 -6.97
C LYS A 116 2.85 1.70 -5.63
N TYR A 117 2.16 0.71 -5.09
CA TYR A 117 2.47 0.06 -3.83
C TYR A 117 1.97 -1.39 -3.82
N GLN A 118 2.50 -2.19 -2.91
CA GLN A 118 2.00 -3.53 -2.64
C GLN A 118 0.90 -3.47 -1.59
N LEU A 119 -0.23 -4.11 -1.88
CA LEU A 119 -1.34 -4.28 -0.96
C LEU A 119 -1.43 -5.73 -0.49
N GLN A 120 -1.53 -5.94 0.82
CA GLN A 120 -1.87 -7.21 1.44
C GLN A 120 -3.12 -7.05 2.30
N VAL A 121 -4.03 -8.01 2.23
CA VAL A 121 -5.26 -8.02 3.03
C VAL A 121 -5.30 -9.24 3.94
N PHE A 122 -5.66 -9.05 5.20
CA PHE A 122 -5.84 -10.08 6.23
C PHE A 122 -7.27 -10.02 6.78
N PRO A 123 -8.26 -10.64 6.12
CA PRO A 123 -9.67 -10.59 6.55
C PRO A 123 -9.90 -11.20 7.93
N GLU A 124 -9.05 -12.14 8.35
CA GLU A 124 -9.08 -12.74 9.68
C GLU A 124 -8.62 -11.81 10.82
N SER A 125 -8.08 -10.62 10.52
CA SER A 125 -7.61 -9.66 11.51
C SER A 125 -8.71 -8.69 11.97
N GLY A 126 -8.62 -8.25 13.22
CA GLY A 126 -9.30 -7.07 13.73
C GLY A 126 -8.52 -5.79 13.40
N HIS A 127 -8.58 -4.82 14.32
CA HIS A 127 -7.93 -3.51 14.16
C HIS A 127 -6.39 -3.62 14.17
N PHE A 128 -5.85 -4.51 15.00
CA PHE A 128 -4.42 -4.67 15.20
C PHE A 128 -3.87 -5.86 14.39
N VAL A 129 -3.68 -5.66 13.07
CA VAL A 129 -3.19 -6.70 12.13
C VAL A 129 -1.89 -7.38 12.57
N HIS A 130 -0.99 -6.61 13.16
CA HIS A 130 0.30 -7.11 13.61
C HIS A 130 0.21 -7.92 14.91
N GLU A 131 -0.83 -7.72 15.72
CA GLU A 131 -1.08 -8.52 16.93
C GLU A 131 -1.88 -9.79 16.61
N ASP A 132 -2.91 -9.65 15.78
CA ASP A 132 -3.82 -10.74 15.42
C ASP A 132 -3.17 -11.75 14.48
N CYS A 133 -2.40 -11.26 13.49
CA CYS A 133 -1.77 -12.06 12.46
C CYS A 133 -0.25 -11.83 12.43
N ALA A 134 0.39 -11.89 13.60
CA ALA A 134 1.82 -11.58 13.76
C ALA A 134 2.73 -12.37 12.79
N GLY A 135 2.54 -13.69 12.69
CA GLY A 135 3.33 -14.54 11.79
C GLY A 135 3.19 -14.17 10.31
N LYS A 136 1.95 -14.00 9.84
CA LYS A 136 1.69 -13.58 8.44
C LYS A 136 2.22 -12.18 8.16
N THR A 137 2.04 -11.26 9.10
CA THR A 137 2.57 -9.89 9.01
C THR A 137 4.08 -9.91 8.89
N ALA A 138 4.78 -10.68 9.73
CA ALA A 138 6.24 -10.81 9.69
C ALA A 138 6.73 -11.41 8.37
N MET A 139 6.07 -12.45 7.85
CA MET A 139 6.39 -13.03 6.55
C MET A 139 6.27 -12.01 5.42
N VAL A 140 5.14 -11.28 5.36
CA VAL A 140 4.90 -10.29 4.31
C VAL A 140 5.92 -9.15 4.36
N VAL A 141 6.28 -8.69 5.57
CA VAL A 141 7.33 -7.66 5.74
C VAL A 141 8.69 -8.21 5.31
N ALA A 142 9.06 -9.43 5.70
CA ALA A 142 10.33 -10.03 5.32
C ALA A 142 10.43 -10.27 3.80
N ASP A 143 9.36 -10.75 3.18
CA ASP A 143 9.28 -10.95 1.73
C ASP A 143 9.28 -9.63 0.98
N PHE A 144 8.64 -8.60 1.51
CA PHE A 144 8.70 -7.24 0.97
C PHE A 144 10.11 -6.67 1.05
N TYR A 145 10.80 -6.85 2.17
CA TYR A 145 12.18 -6.42 2.33
C TYR A 145 13.10 -7.11 1.32
N ARG A 146 13.09 -8.45 1.29
CA ARG A 146 13.92 -9.26 0.37
C ARG A 146 13.69 -8.90 -1.10
N ARG A 147 12.45 -8.63 -1.51
CA ARG A 147 12.14 -8.22 -2.89
C ARG A 147 12.63 -6.82 -3.25
N ASN A 148 12.78 -5.93 -2.26
CA ASN A 148 13.19 -4.54 -2.47
C ASN A 148 14.65 -4.26 -2.12
N GLU A 149 15.39 -5.26 -1.63
CA GLU A 149 16.84 -5.17 -1.45
C GLU A 149 17.54 -5.01 -2.80
N ARG A 150 17.99 -3.78 -3.09
CA ARG A 150 18.74 -3.43 -4.30
C ARG A 150 20.18 -3.96 -4.33
N GLY A 151 20.59 -4.80 -3.38
CA GLY A 151 21.93 -5.39 -3.31
C GLY A 151 22.17 -6.57 -4.25
N GLY A 152 21.12 -7.15 -4.84
CA GLY A 152 21.22 -8.38 -5.65
C GLY A 152 21.11 -8.24 -7.17
N LEU A 153 20.65 -7.10 -7.68
CA LEU A 153 20.58 -6.86 -9.12
C LEU A 153 21.93 -6.30 -9.61
N VAL A 154 22.93 -7.17 -9.71
CA VAL A 154 24.07 -6.94 -10.60
C VAL A 154 23.51 -6.97 -12.02
N LEU A 155 23.15 -5.80 -12.53
CA LEU A 155 22.89 -5.66 -13.96
C LEU A 155 24.13 -6.17 -14.69
N PRO A 156 23.98 -7.09 -15.67
CA PRO A 156 25.08 -7.41 -16.54
C PRO A 156 25.66 -6.10 -17.07
N PRO A 157 26.99 -5.90 -17.04
CA PRO A 157 27.59 -4.68 -17.56
C PRO A 157 27.07 -4.45 -18.97
N LYS A 158 26.71 -3.20 -19.27
CA LYS A 158 26.16 -2.84 -20.58
C LYS A 158 27.12 -3.34 -21.66
N VAL A 159 26.57 -3.77 -22.78
CA VAL A 159 27.38 -4.26 -23.91
C VAL A 159 28.42 -3.21 -24.33
N ASP A 160 28.09 -1.92 -24.23
CA ASP A 160 29.02 -0.80 -24.47
C ASP A 160 30.22 -0.79 -23.52
N ASP A 161 30.01 -1.11 -22.24
CA ASP A 161 31.08 -1.21 -21.24
C ASP A 161 31.93 -2.46 -21.47
N LEU A 162 31.32 -3.56 -21.92
CA LEU A 162 32.03 -4.78 -22.29
C LEU A 162 32.89 -4.62 -23.56
N ILE A 163 32.43 -3.83 -24.53
CA ILE A 163 33.20 -3.45 -25.73
C ILE A 163 34.36 -2.52 -25.34
N ARG A 164 34.13 -1.53 -24.46
CA ARG A 164 35.20 -0.66 -23.93
C ARG A 164 36.24 -1.41 -23.10
N MET A 165 35.83 -2.44 -22.38
CA MET A 165 36.72 -3.34 -21.61
C MET A 165 37.43 -4.38 -22.49
N GLY A 166 37.22 -4.39 -23.81
CA GLY A 166 37.85 -5.33 -24.73
C GLY A 166 37.40 -6.79 -24.58
N LYS A 167 36.30 -7.03 -23.84
CA LYS A 167 35.76 -8.38 -23.57
C LYS A 167 34.82 -8.88 -24.66
N VAL A 168 34.35 -8.01 -25.55
CA VAL A 168 33.49 -8.34 -26.70
C VAL A 168 34.04 -7.63 -27.95
N LYS A 169 34.27 -8.37 -29.04
CA LYS A 169 34.65 -7.78 -30.34
C LYS A 169 33.43 -7.13 -30.97
N GLY A 170 33.42 -5.80 -31.09
CA GLY A 170 32.45 -5.09 -31.92
C GLY A 170 32.59 -5.54 -33.37
N THR A 171 31.52 -6.06 -33.97
CA THR A 171 31.44 -6.29 -35.40
C THR A 171 31.40 -4.94 -36.11
N VAL A 172 32.57 -4.47 -36.54
CA VAL A 172 32.69 -3.32 -37.44
C VAL A 172 32.28 -3.81 -38.83
N GLY A 173 31.07 -3.42 -39.26
CA GLY A 173 30.61 -3.60 -40.63
C GLY A 173 31.54 -2.88 -41.59
N GLY A 174 32.10 -3.64 -42.53
CA GLY A 174 33.15 -3.22 -43.45
C GLY A 174 32.75 -2.06 -44.37
N THR A 175 33.70 -1.15 -44.53
CA THR A 175 33.79 -0.15 -45.59
C THR A 175 33.87 -0.81 -46.97
N GLY A 176 32.95 -0.46 -47.87
CA GLY A 176 33.03 -0.75 -49.29
C GLY A 176 32.75 0.51 -50.10
N THR A 177 33.82 1.14 -50.60
CA THR A 177 33.80 2.19 -51.62
C THR A 177 33.66 1.57 -53.02
N ALA A 178 32.72 2.03 -53.85
CA ALA A 178 32.95 2.39 -55.26
C ALA A 178 31.65 2.72 -56.05
N GLN A 179 31.73 3.85 -56.75
CA GLN A 179 31.23 4.14 -58.10
C GLN A 179 29.81 4.69 -58.35
N THR A 180 29.88 5.82 -59.06
CA THR A 180 28.93 6.67 -59.75
C THR A 180 28.24 6.01 -60.94
N GLY A 181 26.96 6.33 -61.15
CA GLY A 181 26.24 6.07 -62.41
C GLY A 181 24.98 6.91 -62.49
N ALA A 182 24.92 7.81 -63.49
CA ALA A 182 23.82 8.73 -63.76
C ALA A 182 22.84 8.16 -64.80
N ALA A 183 21.52 8.40 -64.61
CA ALA A 183 20.47 8.52 -65.64
C ALA A 183 19.14 8.88 -64.92
N ARG A 184 18.59 10.10 -65.04
CA ARG A 184 17.68 10.66 -66.08
C ARG A 184 16.30 9.99 -66.17
N GLY A 185 15.26 10.85 -66.08
CA GLY A 185 13.89 10.62 -66.58
C GLY A 185 12.83 10.67 -65.46
N ALA A 186 12.21 11.80 -65.15
CA ALA A 186 11.10 12.48 -65.84
C ALA A 186 9.72 12.08 -65.29
N ASP A 187 9.05 13.09 -64.72
CA ASP A 187 7.62 13.45 -64.81
C ASP A 187 6.54 12.38 -64.58
N ALA A 188 5.65 12.63 -63.61
CA ALA A 188 4.32 13.19 -63.93
C ALA A 188 3.42 13.29 -62.71
N ASN A 189 2.76 14.44 -62.68
CA ASN A 189 1.73 14.93 -61.79
C ASN A 189 0.41 14.14 -61.93
N GLY A 190 -0.36 13.96 -60.85
CA GLY A 190 -1.66 13.28 -60.90
C GLY A 190 -2.45 13.41 -59.60
N ARG A 191 -3.25 14.47 -59.49
CA ARG A 191 -4.12 14.85 -58.37
C ARG A 191 -5.59 14.54 -58.72
N ALA A 192 -6.34 13.88 -57.84
CA ALA A 192 -7.81 13.96 -57.64
C ALA A 192 -8.19 13.02 -56.48
N THR A 193 -8.68 13.42 -55.30
CA THR A 193 -9.98 14.00 -54.88
C THR A 193 -11.23 13.14 -55.16
N GLY A 194 -11.91 12.70 -54.08
CA GLY A 194 -13.26 12.12 -54.02
C GLY A 194 -13.39 11.24 -52.75
N SER A 195 -13.78 11.76 -51.58
CA SER A 195 -15.13 12.08 -51.06
C SER A 195 -15.99 10.89 -50.63
N ARG A 196 -16.49 10.98 -49.38
CA ARG A 196 -17.77 10.45 -48.85
C ARG A 196 -17.75 8.96 -48.44
N ALA A 197 -17.66 8.63 -47.15
CA ALA A 197 -18.69 8.71 -46.09
C ALA A 197 -19.96 7.94 -46.44
N GLU A 198 -20.03 6.68 -46.01
CA GLU A 198 -21.23 5.91 -45.64
C GLU A 198 -20.79 4.43 -45.46
N ASP A 199 -20.75 3.96 -44.21
CA ASP A 199 -21.13 2.59 -43.83
C ASP A 199 -20.98 2.43 -42.30
N ALA A 200 -22.00 2.92 -41.61
CA ALA A 200 -22.32 2.60 -40.24
C ALA A 200 -23.44 1.55 -40.26
N ALA A 201 -23.13 0.27 -40.01
CA ALA A 201 -24.06 -0.74 -39.50
C ALA A 201 -23.37 -2.11 -39.43
N ALA A 202 -22.78 -2.45 -38.28
CA ALA A 202 -22.48 -3.85 -37.96
C ALA A 202 -22.50 -4.08 -36.45
N MET A 203 -23.70 -4.44 -35.99
CA MET A 203 -23.98 -5.48 -34.99
C MET A 203 -23.53 -5.27 -33.53
N ASP A 204 -24.43 -4.59 -32.83
CA ASP A 204 -24.98 -5.01 -31.55
C ASP A 204 -25.51 -6.46 -31.59
N ALA A 205 -24.81 -7.39 -30.93
CA ALA A 205 -25.34 -8.70 -30.51
C ALA A 205 -24.37 -9.41 -29.56
N ALA A 206 -24.55 -9.25 -28.24
CA ALA A 206 -24.41 -10.33 -27.25
C ALA A 206 -24.51 -9.77 -25.81
N LYS A 207 -25.74 -9.44 -25.41
CA LYS A 207 -26.16 -9.45 -24.00
C LYS A 207 -27.01 -10.71 -23.82
N GLN A 208 -26.82 -11.39 -22.68
CA GLN A 208 -27.52 -12.58 -22.18
C GLN A 208 -26.76 -13.92 -22.34
N ARG A 209 -25.88 -14.18 -21.36
CA ARG A 209 -25.93 -15.38 -20.51
C ARG A 209 -25.22 -15.07 -19.19
#